data_AF-A0A293MKR7-F1
#
_entry.id   AF-A0A293MKR7-F1
#
_cell.length_a   1.000
_cell.length_b   1.000
_cell.length_c   1.000
_cell.angle_alpha   90.00
_cell.angle_beta   90.00
_cell.angle_gamma   90.00
#
_symmetry.space_group_name_H-M   'P 1'
#
loop_
_entity.id
_entity.type
_entity.pdbx_description
1 polymer ?
#
loop_
_entity_poly.entity_id
_entity_poly.type
_entity_poly.pdbx_seq_one_letter_code
_entity_poly.pdbx_strand_id
1 'polypeptide(L)'
;MSALEEASCLFESVYTFQKSDSWCLPSEKVWNVDDAHWEVPALQQLKAELNLTKSLLNYMEPVEWRRHTAWTNRAGLVLAQARRAANPTLLTQAWCKFYEIVHEFGVAEAEPLRSFHLCEAPGAFISALQHTTLNPYYEGNSTKSTVTDDRLIFYTLDHWYFGRDQTGDVLSPGFCIDDFMKDQELFNLVTADGSVDCQDDPAEQESTVAPLHCAEVAMALVHTFPKLLSLSSVCTQLCFREGSR
;
A
#
# COMPACT_ATOMS: atom_id res chain seq x y z
N MET A 1 11.85 9.19 29.66
CA MET A 1 12.03 9.30 28.21
C MET A 1 11.20 10.46 27.74
N SER A 2 11.81 11.45 27.09
CA SER A 2 11.06 12.54 26.45
C SER A 2 10.33 12.02 25.21
N ALA A 3 9.27 12.71 24.77
CA ALA A 3 8.57 12.34 23.54
C ALA A 3 9.47 12.40 22.29
N LEU A 4 10.55 13.19 22.35
CA LEU A 4 11.54 13.27 21.28
C LEU A 4 12.44 12.03 21.27
N GLU A 5 12.91 11.59 22.44
CA GLU A 5 13.71 10.37 22.58
C GLU A 5 12.94 9.13 22.13
N GLU A 6 11.67 9.02 22.55
CA GLU A 6 10.79 7.93 22.14
C GLU A 6 10.57 7.91 20.63
N ALA A 7 10.31 9.07 20.03
CA ALA A 7 10.19 9.19 18.58
C ALA A 7 11.48 8.77 17.87
N SER A 8 12.64 9.30 18.29
CA SER A 8 13.94 8.96 17.70
C SER A 8 14.21 7.45 17.70
N CYS A 9 13.94 6.76 18.81
CA CYS A 9 14.13 5.30 18.87
C CYS A 9 13.25 4.54 17.86
N LEU A 10 12.02 5.02 17.58
CA LEU A 10 11.14 4.41 16.60
C LEU A 10 11.63 4.63 15.16
N PHE A 11 12.13 5.83 14.84
CA PHE A 11 12.64 6.15 13.50
C PHE A 11 13.98 5.46 13.19
N GLU A 12 14.76 5.09 14.21
CA GLU A 12 16.04 4.39 14.03
C GLU A 12 15.89 2.87 13.79
N SER A 13 14.67 2.34 13.80
CA SER A 13 14.38 0.91 13.58
C SER A 13 14.43 0.53 12.10
N VAL A 14 15.59 0.72 11.47
CA VAL A 14 15.85 0.39 10.06
C VAL A 14 16.60 -0.94 9.95
N TYR A 15 16.10 -1.85 9.13
CA TYR A 15 16.70 -3.16 8.89
C TYR A 15 17.24 -3.27 7.47
N THR A 16 18.50 -3.68 7.33
CA THR A 16 19.10 -3.98 6.02
C THR A 16 19.10 -5.48 5.79
N PHE A 17 18.44 -5.90 4.72
CA PHE A 17 18.44 -7.30 4.28
C PHE A 17 19.62 -7.55 3.34
N GLN A 18 20.30 -8.68 3.50
CA GLN A 18 21.35 -9.10 2.57
C GLN A 18 20.72 -9.66 1.30
N LYS A 19 21.03 -9.03 0.15
CA LYS A 19 20.70 -9.59 -1.16
C LYS A 19 21.47 -10.89 -1.35
N SER A 20 20.78 -11.94 -1.78
CA SER A 20 21.39 -13.21 -2.13
C SER A 20 21.20 -13.48 -3.61
N ASP A 21 22.29 -13.68 -4.35
CA ASP A 21 22.25 -14.09 -5.76
C ASP A 21 21.66 -15.50 -5.93
N SER A 22 21.56 -16.27 -4.84
CA SER A 22 20.91 -17.58 -4.83
C SER A 22 19.39 -17.51 -4.64
N TRP A 23 18.84 -16.34 -4.31
CA TRP A 23 17.40 -16.21 -4.12
C TRP A 23 16.69 -16.37 -5.47
N CYS A 24 15.72 -17.27 -5.51
CA CYS A 24 14.84 -17.46 -6.63
C CYS A 24 13.40 -17.33 -6.15
N LEU A 25 12.51 -16.93 -7.06
CA LEU A 25 11.10 -16.88 -6.75
C LEU A 25 10.59 -18.29 -6.39
N PRO A 26 9.78 -18.44 -5.33
CA PRO A 26 9.11 -19.69 -5.04
C PRO A 26 8.32 -20.19 -6.27
N SER A 27 8.38 -21.51 -6.54
CA SER A 27 7.60 -22.12 -7.63
C SER A 27 6.11 -21.91 -7.42
N GLU A 28 5.30 -21.94 -8.48
CA GLU A 28 3.84 -21.73 -8.47
C GLU A 28 3.10 -22.44 -7.31
N LYS A 29 3.54 -23.65 -6.93
CA LYS A 29 2.96 -24.45 -5.84
C LYS A 29 3.05 -23.81 -4.44
N VAL A 30 3.96 -22.87 -4.22
CA VAL A 30 4.22 -22.28 -2.89
C VAL A 30 3.21 -21.16 -2.56
N TRP A 31 2.52 -20.62 -3.58
CA TRP A 31 1.52 -19.58 -3.41
C TRP A 31 0.14 -20.13 -3.01
N ASN A 32 -0.02 -21.45 -2.92
CA ASN A 32 -1.22 -22.07 -2.38
C ASN A 32 -1.25 -21.88 -0.86
N VAL A 33 -2.08 -20.93 -0.41
CA VAL A 33 -2.28 -20.61 1.01
C VAL A 33 -2.82 -21.81 1.81
N ASP A 34 -3.50 -22.75 1.13
CA ASP A 34 -4.11 -23.92 1.76
C ASP A 34 -3.09 -24.94 2.33
N ASP A 35 -1.88 -25.03 1.77
CA ASP A 35 -0.96 -26.13 2.04
C ASP A 35 0.00 -25.90 3.23
N ALA A 36 -0.03 -24.73 3.87
CA ALA A 36 0.91 -24.38 4.94
C ALA A 36 0.20 -23.79 6.16
N HIS A 37 -0.51 -24.62 6.93
CA HIS A 37 -0.93 -24.29 8.29
C HIS A 37 0.29 -24.38 9.22
N TRP A 38 1.13 -23.35 9.20
CA TRP A 38 2.22 -23.21 10.16
C TRP A 38 1.83 -22.23 11.24
N GLU A 39 2.05 -22.60 12.49
CA GLU A 39 1.84 -21.74 13.63
C GLU A 39 3.18 -21.44 14.30
N VAL A 40 3.42 -20.18 14.62
CA VAL A 40 4.52 -19.78 15.48
C VAL A 40 3.94 -19.43 16.84
N PRO A 41 4.16 -20.25 17.89
CA PRO A 41 3.54 -20.05 19.21
C PRO A 41 3.76 -18.64 19.79
N ALA A 42 4.95 -18.06 19.57
CA ALA A 42 5.25 -16.71 20.00
C ALA A 42 4.38 -15.65 19.33
N LEU A 43 4.09 -15.78 18.03
CA LEU A 43 3.20 -14.85 17.31
C LEU A 43 1.74 -15.04 17.73
N GLN A 44 1.32 -16.28 18.02
CA GLN A 44 -0.03 -16.54 18.53
C GLN A 44 -0.24 -15.93 19.92
N GLN A 45 0.79 -16.01 20.78
CA GLN A 45 0.76 -15.35 22.08
C GLN A 45 0.66 -13.81 21.93
N LEU A 46 1.48 -13.21 21.06
CA LEU A 46 1.43 -11.77 20.78
C LEU A 46 0.06 -11.35 20.23
N LYS A 47 -0.54 -12.14 19.33
CA LYS A 47 -1.90 -11.92 18.81
C LYS A 47 -2.92 -11.89 19.96
N ALA A 48 -2.86 -12.86 20.86
CA ALA A 48 -3.77 -12.94 22.00
C ALA A 48 -3.64 -11.73 22.94
N GLU A 49 -2.40 -11.32 23.27
CA GLU A 49 -2.12 -10.18 24.14
C GLU A 49 -2.57 -8.84 23.50
N LEU A 50 -2.31 -8.66 22.20
CA LEU A 50 -2.75 -7.50 21.44
C LEU A 50 -4.28 -7.40 21.41
N ASN A 51 -4.97 -8.51 21.12
CA ASN A 51 -6.43 -8.53 21.06
C ASN A 51 -7.08 -8.35 22.43
N LEU A 52 -6.48 -8.88 23.50
CA LEU A 52 -6.90 -8.59 24.87
C LEU A 52 -6.82 -7.08 25.16
N THR A 53 -5.73 -6.44 24.75
CA THR A 53 -5.51 -5.01 24.94
C THR A 53 -6.49 -4.17 24.11
N LYS A 54 -6.68 -4.50 22.83
CA LYS A 54 -7.67 -3.85 21.95
C LYS A 54 -9.08 -3.94 22.53
N SER A 55 -9.43 -5.09 23.12
CA SER A 55 -10.75 -5.35 23.70
C SER A 55 -11.09 -4.45 24.89
N LEU A 56 -10.08 -3.86 25.54
CA LEU A 56 -10.29 -2.85 26.59
C LEU A 56 -11.02 -1.61 26.08
N LEU A 57 -11.13 -1.41 24.76
CA LEU A 57 -11.80 -0.26 24.14
C LEU A 57 -13.16 -0.61 23.54
N ASN A 58 -13.63 -1.86 23.63
CA ASN A 58 -14.88 -2.30 22.98
C ASN A 58 -16.15 -1.57 23.48
N TYR A 59 -16.09 -0.93 24.66
CA TYR A 59 -17.20 -0.14 25.19
C TYR A 59 -17.26 1.29 24.62
N MET A 60 -16.22 1.72 23.90
CA MET A 60 -16.14 3.07 23.35
C MET A 60 -17.01 3.17 22.09
N GLU A 61 -17.82 4.23 22.01
CA GLU A 61 -18.60 4.52 20.81
C GLU A 61 -17.66 4.95 19.65
N PRO A 62 -17.82 4.43 18.42
CA PRO A 62 -16.88 4.66 17.32
C PRO A 62 -16.64 6.13 16.92
N VAL A 63 -17.66 6.99 16.93
CA VAL A 63 -17.50 8.42 16.59
C VAL A 63 -16.73 9.15 17.67
N GLU A 64 -17.07 8.91 18.93
CA GLU A 64 -16.37 9.45 20.10
C GLU A 64 -14.92 8.98 20.16
N TRP A 65 -14.67 7.71 19.87
CA TRP A 65 -13.32 7.14 19.79
C TRP A 65 -12.49 7.79 18.67
N ARG A 66 -13.07 7.97 17.48
CA ARG A 66 -12.40 8.68 16.38
C ARG A 66 -12.09 10.13 16.74
N ARG A 67 -13.00 10.83 17.41
CA ARG A 67 -12.78 12.20 17.88
C ARG A 67 -11.63 12.25 18.89
N HIS A 68 -11.61 11.32 19.85
CA HIS A 68 -10.56 11.24 20.86
C HIS A 68 -9.19 10.95 20.22
N THR A 69 -9.09 9.93 19.38
CA THR A 69 -7.84 9.55 18.70
C THR A 69 -7.34 10.63 17.75
N ALA A 70 -8.22 11.31 17.01
CA ALA A 70 -7.84 12.45 16.19
C ALA A 70 -7.27 13.61 17.04
N TRP A 71 -7.84 13.86 18.22
CA TRP A 71 -7.38 14.92 19.12
C TRP A 71 -6.03 14.57 19.79
N THR A 72 -5.80 13.30 20.13
CA THR A 72 -4.54 12.85 20.75
C THR A 72 -3.43 12.55 19.75
N ASN A 73 -3.74 12.41 18.46
CA ASN A 73 -2.77 12.09 17.42
C ASN A 73 -1.83 13.28 17.11
N ARG A 74 -0.64 13.24 17.71
CA ARG A 74 0.44 14.23 17.47
C ARG A 74 0.93 14.24 16.02
N ALA A 75 0.87 13.11 15.30
CA ALA A 75 1.26 13.04 13.90
C ALA A 75 0.34 13.87 12.99
N GLY A 76 -0.85 14.26 13.45
CA GLY A 76 -1.70 15.22 12.75
C GLY A 76 -1.03 16.58 12.48
N LEU A 77 -0.01 16.94 13.27
CA LEU A 77 0.78 18.16 13.06
C LEU A 77 1.68 18.08 11.81
N VAL A 78 2.10 16.87 11.42
CA VAL A 78 2.93 16.64 10.24
C VAL A 78 2.19 17.09 8.98
N LEU A 79 0.90 16.73 8.85
CA LEU A 79 0.06 17.18 7.75
C LEU A 79 -0.06 18.70 7.71
N ALA A 80 -0.27 19.35 8.85
CA ALA A 80 -0.35 20.80 8.92
C ALA A 80 0.96 21.47 8.48
N GLN A 81 2.10 20.90 8.85
CA GLN A 81 3.41 21.39 8.47
C GLN A 81 3.71 21.16 6.98
N ALA A 82 3.44 19.96 6.46
CA ALA A 82 3.61 19.63 5.04
C ALA A 82 2.72 20.52 4.14
N ARG A 83 1.49 20.81 4.58
CA ARG A 83 0.59 21.77 3.92
C ARG A 83 1.23 23.15 3.81
N ARG A 84 1.81 23.67 4.89
CA ARG A 84 2.44 25.00 4.91
C ARG A 84 3.71 25.06 4.09
N ALA A 85 4.51 23.99 4.10
CA ALA A 85 5.82 23.96 3.46
C ALA A 85 5.74 23.74 1.94
N ALA A 86 4.87 22.82 1.48
CA ALA A 86 4.84 22.38 0.08
C ALA A 86 3.46 22.45 -0.58
N ASN A 87 2.39 22.54 0.22
CA ASN A 87 1.00 22.59 -0.24
C ASN A 87 0.65 21.58 -1.38
N PRO A 88 0.87 20.26 -1.19
CA PRO A 88 0.71 19.30 -2.27
C PRO A 88 -0.74 19.15 -2.77
N THR A 89 -0.96 18.63 -3.97
CA THR A 89 -2.31 18.54 -4.54
C THR A 89 -3.21 17.65 -3.68
N LEU A 90 -2.76 16.44 -3.37
CA LEU A 90 -3.44 15.48 -2.52
C LEU A 90 -2.60 15.19 -1.26
N LEU A 91 -2.86 15.93 -0.18
CA LEU A 91 -2.19 15.68 1.11
C LEU A 91 -3.05 14.79 2.01
N THR A 92 -2.54 13.60 2.25
CA THR A 92 -3.10 12.61 3.17
C THR A 92 -1.97 12.02 4.02
N GLN A 93 -2.33 11.18 5.00
CA GLN A 93 -1.33 10.42 5.73
C GLN A 93 -0.53 9.50 4.79
N ALA A 94 -1.20 8.86 3.82
CA ALA A 94 -0.55 8.06 2.78
C ALA A 94 0.49 8.85 1.98
N TRP A 95 0.17 10.11 1.61
CA TRP A 95 1.14 11.00 0.97
C TRP A 95 2.39 11.23 1.85
N CYS A 96 2.20 11.53 3.14
CA CYS A 96 3.32 11.74 4.06
C CYS A 96 4.18 10.48 4.23
N LYS A 97 3.53 9.32 4.42
CA LYS A 97 4.22 8.02 4.53
C LYS A 97 5.11 7.77 3.31
N PHE A 98 4.55 7.94 2.11
CA PHE A 98 5.30 7.61 0.91
C PHE A 98 6.38 8.64 0.59
N TYR A 99 6.11 9.94 0.82
CA TYR A 99 7.13 10.99 0.69
C TYR A 99 8.34 10.72 1.59
N GLU A 100 8.11 10.30 2.83
CA GLU A 100 9.16 9.88 3.75
C GLU A 100 9.93 8.67 3.23
N ILE A 101 9.24 7.62 2.76
CA ILE A 101 9.87 6.42 2.19
C ILE A 101 10.78 6.77 1.00
N VAL A 102 10.30 7.61 0.07
CA VAL A 102 11.06 7.99 -1.12
C VAL A 102 12.32 8.76 -0.73
N HIS A 103 12.21 9.71 0.18
CA HIS A 103 13.33 10.55 0.59
C HIS A 103 14.36 9.81 1.45
N GLU A 104 13.91 8.96 2.37
CA GLU A 104 14.79 8.25 3.31
C GLU A 104 15.50 7.07 2.63
N PHE A 105 14.83 6.34 1.72
CA PHE A 105 15.34 5.09 1.17
C PHE A 105 15.75 5.15 -0.31
N GLY A 106 15.57 6.28 -0.99
CA GLY A 106 16.01 6.44 -2.39
C GLY A 106 15.34 5.47 -3.36
N VAL A 107 14.09 5.06 -3.11
CA VAL A 107 13.40 4.01 -3.89
C VAL A 107 12.92 4.46 -5.27
N ALA A 108 13.11 5.73 -5.64
CA ALA A 108 12.58 6.35 -6.86
C ALA A 108 13.64 7.12 -7.67
N GLU A 109 14.89 6.64 -7.69
CA GLU A 109 16.04 7.32 -8.33
C GLU A 109 16.18 7.10 -9.85
N ALA A 110 15.31 6.30 -10.47
CA ALA A 110 15.39 6.00 -11.91
C ALA A 110 15.00 7.21 -12.79
N GLU A 111 15.66 7.38 -13.94
CA GLU A 111 15.38 8.46 -14.89
C GLU A 111 15.36 7.93 -16.35
N PRO A 112 14.18 7.88 -17.02
CA PRO A 112 12.86 8.21 -16.49
C PRO A 112 12.35 7.15 -15.49
N LEU A 113 11.65 7.60 -14.44
CA LEU A 113 11.00 6.72 -13.46
C LEU A 113 9.70 6.11 -14.03
N ARG A 114 9.65 4.79 -14.15
CA ARG A 114 8.42 4.04 -14.39
C ARG A 114 7.90 3.48 -13.07
N SER A 115 6.72 3.92 -12.63
CA SER A 115 6.09 3.43 -11.40
C SER A 115 4.71 2.82 -11.65
N PHE A 116 4.36 1.81 -10.86
CA PHE A 116 3.05 1.15 -10.88
C PHE A 116 2.46 1.13 -9.47
N HIS A 117 1.19 1.50 -9.33
CA HIS A 117 0.54 1.81 -8.05
C HIS A 117 -0.72 0.94 -7.90
N LEU A 118 -0.72 0.02 -6.95
CA LEU A 118 -1.76 -0.99 -6.75
C LEU A 118 -2.70 -0.62 -5.61
N CYS A 119 -4.01 -0.56 -5.87
CA CYS A 119 -5.04 -0.25 -4.86
C CYS A 119 -4.89 1.15 -4.22
N GLU A 120 -4.36 2.12 -4.96
CA GLU A 120 -3.88 3.40 -4.42
C GLU A 120 -4.82 4.59 -4.65
N ALA A 121 -6.04 4.36 -5.14
CA ALA A 121 -7.02 5.44 -5.34
C ALA A 121 -7.30 6.16 -4.00
N PRO A 122 -7.29 7.51 -3.93
CA PRO A 122 -7.31 8.47 -5.04
C PRO A 122 -5.93 8.94 -5.59
N GLY A 123 -4.84 8.28 -5.22
CA GLY A 123 -3.50 8.49 -5.79
C GLY A 123 -2.57 9.30 -4.88
N ALA A 124 -2.61 9.07 -3.57
CA ALA A 124 -1.77 9.80 -2.62
C ALA A 124 -0.27 9.54 -2.86
N PHE A 125 0.10 8.29 -3.14
CA PHE A 125 1.48 7.92 -3.45
C PHE A 125 1.93 8.48 -4.80
N ILE A 126 1.06 8.41 -5.82
CA ILE A 126 1.29 9.04 -7.13
C ILE A 126 1.57 10.54 -6.98
N SER A 127 0.74 11.24 -6.21
CA SER A 127 0.91 12.67 -5.97
C SER A 127 2.20 12.97 -5.19
N ALA A 128 2.71 12.07 -4.36
CA ALA A 128 3.99 12.26 -3.67
C ALA A 128 5.19 12.18 -4.65
N LEU A 129 5.17 11.27 -5.63
CA LEU A 129 6.22 11.20 -6.67
C LEU A 129 6.25 12.43 -7.57
N GLN A 130 5.09 13.02 -7.85
CA GLN A 130 5.05 14.28 -8.57
C GLN A 130 5.76 15.38 -7.75
N HIS A 131 5.55 15.44 -6.44
CA HIS A 131 6.25 16.42 -5.58
C HIS A 131 7.77 16.20 -5.47
N THR A 132 8.27 14.97 -5.68
CA THR A 132 9.72 14.71 -5.72
C THR A 132 10.36 15.05 -7.08
N THR A 133 9.55 15.19 -8.14
CA THR A 133 10.02 15.42 -9.53
C THR A 133 9.67 16.80 -10.08
N LEU A 134 8.86 17.60 -9.38
CA LEU A 134 8.35 18.88 -9.89
C LEU A 134 9.33 20.04 -9.73
N ASN A 135 9.42 20.86 -10.78
CA ASN A 135 9.98 22.20 -10.76
C ASN A 135 9.08 23.11 -9.88
N PRO A 136 9.58 23.72 -8.78
CA PRO A 136 8.80 24.54 -7.87
C PRO A 136 8.24 25.84 -8.48
N TYR A 137 8.59 26.17 -9.74
CA TYR A 137 8.16 27.38 -10.44
C TYR A 137 7.09 27.14 -11.53
N TYR A 138 6.48 25.96 -11.62
CA TYR A 138 5.44 25.68 -12.62
C TYR A 138 4.06 26.16 -12.16
N GLU A 139 3.50 27.17 -12.86
CA GLU A 139 2.27 27.90 -12.51
C GLU A 139 0.95 27.09 -12.65
N GLY A 140 1.01 25.80 -13.00
CA GLY A 140 -0.17 24.97 -13.29
C GLY A 140 -0.82 24.26 -12.09
N ASN A 141 -0.26 24.33 -10.89
CA ASN A 141 -0.75 23.56 -9.74
C ASN A 141 -1.98 24.23 -9.08
N SER A 142 -3.19 23.79 -9.46
CA SER A 142 -4.44 24.35 -8.94
C SER A 142 -4.72 23.96 -7.48
N THR A 143 -4.92 24.97 -6.64
CA THR A 143 -5.11 24.86 -5.19
C THR A 143 -6.59 24.79 -4.81
N LYS A 144 -7.12 23.57 -4.62
CA LYS A 144 -8.39 23.35 -3.88
C LYS A 144 -8.30 22.09 -3.02
N SER A 145 -8.95 22.15 -1.86
CA SER A 145 -8.70 21.33 -0.67
C SER A 145 -9.46 19.98 -0.61
N THR A 146 -8.71 18.92 -0.33
CA THR A 146 -8.99 17.73 0.53
C THR A 146 -10.18 16.79 0.25
N VAL A 147 -9.78 15.53 -0.04
CA VAL A 147 -10.37 14.20 0.29
C VAL A 147 -11.53 13.67 -0.57
N THR A 148 -11.99 14.42 -1.56
CA THR A 148 -12.70 13.84 -2.72
C THR A 148 -12.08 14.35 -4.01
N ASP A 149 -10.75 14.46 -4.01
CA ASP A 149 -10.02 15.02 -5.11
C ASP A 149 -9.76 13.96 -6.18
N ASP A 150 -10.82 13.63 -6.92
CA ASP A 150 -10.75 12.76 -8.10
C ASP A 150 -10.13 13.48 -9.30
N ARG A 151 -9.69 14.75 -9.18
CA ARG A 151 -9.08 15.49 -10.30
C ARG A 151 -7.87 14.75 -10.86
N LEU A 152 -7.05 14.14 -10.00
CA LEU A 152 -5.92 13.32 -10.47
C LEU A 152 -6.44 12.19 -11.36
N ILE A 153 -7.39 11.40 -10.88
CA ILE A 153 -8.00 10.30 -11.64
C ILE A 153 -8.63 10.83 -12.93
N PHE A 154 -9.42 11.90 -12.86
CA PHE A 154 -10.14 12.47 -14.00
C PHE A 154 -9.18 12.91 -15.13
N TYR A 155 -8.09 13.59 -14.78
CA TYR A 155 -7.11 14.06 -15.78
C TYR A 155 -6.13 12.98 -16.25
N THR A 156 -6.10 11.83 -15.58
CA THR A 156 -5.18 10.72 -15.91
C THR A 156 -5.92 9.41 -16.11
N LEU A 157 -7.23 9.44 -16.42
CA LEU A 157 -8.10 8.27 -16.36
C LEU A 157 -7.63 7.11 -17.26
N ASP A 158 -6.97 7.42 -18.36
CA ASP A 158 -6.33 6.47 -19.27
C ASP A 158 -5.14 5.71 -18.65
N HIS A 159 -4.61 6.19 -17.54
CA HIS A 159 -3.58 5.54 -16.71
C HIS A 159 -4.15 4.76 -15.51
N TRP A 160 -5.47 4.73 -15.32
CA TRP A 160 -6.12 3.94 -14.26
C TRP A 160 -6.82 2.72 -14.83
N TYR A 161 -6.70 1.59 -14.14
CA TYR A 161 -7.38 0.36 -14.50
C TYR A 161 -8.21 -0.15 -13.32
N PHE A 162 -9.53 -0.16 -13.48
CA PHE A 162 -10.49 -0.59 -12.45
C PHE A 162 -11.12 -1.97 -12.73
N GLY A 163 -10.52 -2.77 -13.62
CA GLY A 163 -11.12 -4.03 -14.04
C GLY A 163 -12.25 -3.86 -15.06
N ARG A 164 -12.69 -4.98 -15.66
CA ARG A 164 -13.79 -4.98 -16.64
C ARG A 164 -15.13 -4.62 -16.02
N ASP A 165 -15.31 -4.94 -14.74
CA ASP A 165 -16.49 -4.62 -13.94
C ASP A 165 -16.44 -3.23 -13.30
N GLN A 166 -15.33 -2.50 -13.47
CA GLN A 166 -15.08 -1.16 -12.94
C GLN A 166 -15.09 -1.08 -11.40
N THR A 167 -14.97 -2.21 -10.70
CA THR A 167 -14.98 -2.26 -9.23
C THR A 167 -13.64 -1.84 -8.62
N GLY A 168 -12.54 -2.04 -9.36
CA GLY A 168 -11.19 -1.95 -8.84
C GLY A 168 -10.80 -3.11 -7.92
N ASP A 169 -11.64 -4.13 -7.79
CA ASP A 169 -11.36 -5.29 -6.95
C ASP A 169 -10.38 -6.24 -7.64
N VAL A 170 -9.13 -6.22 -7.20
CA VAL A 170 -8.06 -7.09 -7.72
C VAL A 170 -8.28 -8.57 -7.36
N LEU A 171 -9.19 -8.85 -6.41
CA LEU A 171 -9.63 -10.18 -6.02
C LEU A 171 -10.95 -10.59 -6.70
N SER A 172 -11.42 -9.85 -7.71
CA SER A 172 -12.58 -10.24 -8.54
C SER A 172 -12.15 -11.24 -9.61
N PRO A 173 -12.84 -12.39 -9.81
CA PRO A 173 -12.45 -13.40 -10.82
C PRO A 173 -12.41 -12.85 -12.25
N GLY A 174 -13.06 -11.71 -12.49
CA GLY A 174 -13.04 -10.99 -13.76
C GLY A 174 -11.89 -9.98 -13.91
N PHE A 175 -11.07 -9.77 -12.88
CA PHE A 175 -9.95 -8.84 -12.90
C PHE A 175 -8.80 -9.40 -13.74
N CYS A 176 -8.48 -8.72 -14.85
CA CYS A 176 -7.43 -9.15 -15.77
C CYS A 176 -6.71 -7.93 -16.36
N ILE A 177 -5.52 -7.63 -15.83
CA ILE A 177 -4.74 -6.45 -16.20
C ILE A 177 -3.87 -6.65 -17.46
N ASP A 178 -3.82 -7.87 -18.00
CA ASP A 178 -2.91 -8.24 -19.10
C ASP A 178 -3.07 -7.33 -20.32
N ASP A 179 -4.31 -7.05 -20.73
CA ASP A 179 -4.59 -6.17 -21.87
C ASP A 179 -4.12 -4.72 -21.61
N PHE A 180 -4.21 -4.26 -20.36
CA PHE A 180 -3.75 -2.92 -19.96
C PHE A 180 -2.21 -2.84 -19.89
N MET A 181 -1.55 -3.95 -19.57
CA MET A 181 -0.09 -4.03 -19.39
C MET A 181 0.67 -4.54 -20.61
N LYS A 182 -0.02 -4.97 -21.67
CA LYS A 182 0.56 -5.68 -22.81
C LYS A 182 1.75 -4.97 -23.48
N ASP A 183 1.69 -3.65 -23.58
CA ASP A 183 2.70 -2.83 -24.24
C ASP A 183 3.60 -2.06 -23.24
N GLN A 184 3.51 -2.40 -21.95
CA GLN A 184 4.30 -1.77 -20.90
C GLN A 184 5.63 -2.51 -20.70
N GLU A 185 6.72 -1.76 -20.59
CA GLU A 185 7.98 -2.31 -20.06
C GLU A 185 7.88 -2.45 -18.53
N LEU A 186 8.86 -3.15 -17.96
CA LEU A 186 8.96 -3.32 -16.51
C LEU A 186 9.04 -1.99 -15.77
N PHE A 187 8.51 -1.98 -14.55
CA PHE A 187 8.54 -0.81 -13.68
C PHE A 187 9.78 -0.82 -12.79
N ASN A 188 10.26 0.38 -12.48
CA ASN A 188 11.36 0.58 -11.52
C ASN A 188 10.86 0.56 -10.08
N LEU A 189 9.60 0.97 -9.87
CA LEU A 189 8.97 1.08 -8.57
C LEU A 189 7.55 0.53 -8.65
N VAL A 190 7.19 -0.35 -7.72
CA VAL A 190 5.80 -0.77 -7.50
C VAL A 190 5.42 -0.42 -6.07
N THR A 191 4.26 0.20 -5.89
CA THR A 191 3.68 0.46 -4.56
C THR A 191 2.32 -0.22 -4.44
N ALA A 192 1.96 -0.51 -3.20
CA ALA A 192 0.66 -1.01 -2.84
C ALA A 192 0.28 -0.47 -1.44
N ASP A 193 -0.90 0.13 -1.32
CA ASP A 193 -1.49 0.62 -0.06
C ASP A 193 -2.96 0.15 0.05
N GLY A 194 -3.26 -1.01 -0.55
CA GLY A 194 -4.58 -1.62 -0.54
C GLY A 194 -4.98 -2.16 0.82
N SER A 195 -6.26 -2.05 1.14
CA SER A 195 -6.82 -2.64 2.35
C SER A 195 -8.30 -2.97 2.16
N VAL A 196 -8.83 -3.77 3.07
CA VAL A 196 -10.26 -4.10 3.14
C VAL A 196 -10.83 -3.69 4.50
N ASP A 197 -12.12 -3.39 4.56
CA ASP A 197 -12.75 -3.01 5.82
C ASP A 197 -12.84 -4.23 6.74
N CYS A 198 -12.13 -4.18 7.87
CA CYS A 198 -12.09 -5.23 8.89
C CYS A 198 -12.74 -4.78 10.20
N GLN A 199 -13.65 -3.79 10.18
CA GLN A 199 -14.30 -3.29 11.39
C GLN A 199 -15.11 -4.35 12.14
N ASP A 200 -15.67 -5.33 11.42
CA ASP A 200 -16.49 -6.39 12.02
C ASP A 200 -15.64 -7.46 12.73
N ASP A 201 -14.42 -7.71 12.25
CA ASP A 201 -13.47 -8.63 12.88
C ASP A 201 -12.03 -8.07 12.84
N PRO A 202 -11.72 -7.08 13.69
CA PRO A 202 -10.39 -6.48 13.72
C PRO A 202 -9.33 -7.43 14.30
N ALA A 203 -9.72 -8.57 14.89
CA ALA A 203 -8.80 -9.56 15.42
C ALA A 203 -8.20 -10.45 14.32
N GLU A 204 -8.92 -10.61 13.21
CA GLU A 204 -8.52 -11.39 12.03
C GLU A 204 -8.10 -10.53 10.83
N GLN A 205 -7.91 -9.22 11.02
CA GLN A 205 -7.51 -8.28 9.95
C GLN A 205 -6.38 -8.83 9.06
N GLU A 206 -5.31 -9.39 9.63
CA GLU A 206 -4.20 -9.95 8.86
C GLU A 206 -4.65 -11.08 7.92
N SER A 207 -5.50 -11.99 8.40
CA SER A 207 -6.04 -13.08 7.58
C SER A 207 -7.00 -12.57 6.51
N THR A 208 -7.80 -11.55 6.83
CA THR A 208 -8.77 -10.97 5.89
C THR A 208 -8.07 -10.22 4.75
N VAL A 209 -6.98 -9.51 5.04
CA VAL A 209 -6.23 -8.73 4.05
C VAL A 209 -5.18 -9.57 3.32
N ALA A 210 -4.77 -10.74 3.86
CA ALA A 210 -3.71 -11.57 3.27
C ALA A 210 -3.90 -11.89 1.77
N PRO A 211 -5.10 -12.25 1.26
CA PRO A 211 -5.28 -12.49 -0.18
C PRO A 211 -4.97 -11.26 -1.03
N LEU A 212 -5.35 -10.07 -0.56
CA LEU A 212 -5.06 -8.79 -1.23
C LEU A 212 -3.55 -8.55 -1.29
N HIS A 213 -2.84 -8.67 -0.15
CA HIS A 213 -1.39 -8.53 -0.13
C HIS A 213 -0.69 -9.57 -1.03
N CYS A 214 -1.19 -10.81 -1.07
CA CYS A 214 -0.66 -11.83 -1.98
C CYS A 214 -0.83 -11.41 -3.45
N ALA A 215 -2.00 -10.89 -3.83
CA ALA A 215 -2.25 -10.36 -5.18
C ALA A 215 -1.31 -9.21 -5.52
N GLU A 216 -1.14 -8.26 -4.59
CA GLU A 216 -0.27 -7.09 -4.77
C GLU A 216 1.20 -7.48 -4.92
N VAL A 217 1.69 -8.40 -4.08
CA VAL A 217 3.05 -8.95 -4.17
C VAL A 217 3.25 -9.70 -5.49
N ALA A 218 2.29 -10.54 -5.90
CA ALA A 218 2.36 -11.27 -7.16
C ALA A 218 2.43 -10.31 -8.36
N MET A 219 1.58 -9.28 -8.39
CA MET A 219 1.60 -8.24 -9.43
C MET A 219 2.93 -7.48 -9.43
N ALA A 220 3.44 -7.08 -8.26
CA ALA A 220 4.72 -6.39 -8.15
C ALA A 220 5.86 -7.23 -8.73
N LEU A 221 5.91 -8.53 -8.41
CA LEU A 221 6.94 -9.43 -8.91
C LEU A 221 6.87 -9.61 -10.44
N VAL A 222 5.68 -9.88 -10.99
CA VAL A 222 5.51 -10.07 -12.45
C VAL A 222 5.94 -8.83 -13.23
N HIS A 223 5.65 -7.65 -12.72
CA HIS A 223 5.87 -6.38 -13.42
C HIS A 223 7.22 -5.70 -13.11
N THR A 224 8.05 -6.28 -12.23
CA THR A 224 9.43 -5.82 -11.96
C THR A 224 10.51 -6.78 -12.46
N PHE A 225 10.20 -8.09 -12.63
CA PHE A 225 11.19 -9.09 -13.00
C PHE A 225 10.95 -9.69 -14.40
N PRO A 226 11.92 -9.59 -15.33
CA PRO A 226 11.76 -10.05 -16.72
C PRO A 226 11.48 -11.54 -16.85
N LYS A 227 12.00 -12.36 -15.92
CA LYS A 227 11.86 -13.82 -15.93
C LYS A 227 10.45 -14.29 -15.57
N LEU A 228 9.57 -13.39 -15.12
CA LEU A 228 8.24 -13.71 -14.61
C LEU A 228 7.10 -13.30 -15.56
N LEU A 229 7.39 -12.60 -16.66
CA LEU A 229 6.37 -12.24 -17.65
C LEU A 229 5.69 -13.47 -18.28
N SER A 230 6.41 -14.59 -18.39
CA SER A 230 5.85 -15.87 -18.85
C SER A 230 4.91 -16.55 -17.84
N LEU A 231 4.82 -16.04 -16.61
CA LEU A 231 3.97 -16.53 -15.52
C LEU A 231 2.77 -15.58 -15.25
N SER A 232 2.59 -14.54 -16.07
CA SER A 232 1.48 -13.58 -15.96
C SER A 232 0.10 -14.26 -15.93
N SER A 233 -0.13 -15.26 -16.79
CA SER A 233 -1.38 -16.02 -16.80
C SER A 233 -1.64 -16.83 -15.52
N VAL A 234 -0.60 -17.07 -14.71
CA VAL A 234 -0.66 -17.89 -13.50
C VAL A 234 -0.87 -17.05 -12.25
N CYS A 235 -0.26 -15.86 -12.14
CA CYS A 235 -0.48 -14.97 -10.98
C CYS A 235 -1.94 -14.51 -10.88
N THR A 236 -2.59 -14.24 -12.02
CA THR A 236 -4.04 -13.95 -12.08
C THR A 236 -4.92 -15.16 -11.75
N GLN A 237 -4.37 -16.38 -11.62
CA GLN A 237 -5.10 -17.57 -11.16
C GLN A 237 -4.75 -17.97 -9.72
N LEU A 238 -3.58 -17.58 -9.21
CA LEU A 238 -3.09 -17.93 -7.87
C LEU A 238 -3.92 -17.30 -6.75
N CYS A 239 -4.56 -16.15 -6.97
CA CYS A 239 -5.45 -15.53 -5.98
C CYS A 239 -6.89 -16.09 -5.98
N PHE A 240 -7.24 -16.96 -6.94
CA PHE A 240 -8.64 -17.23 -7.31
C PHE A 240 -9.13 -18.65 -7.09
N ARG A 241 -8.31 -19.54 -6.53
CA ARG A 241 -8.82 -20.85 -6.12
C ARG A 241 -9.42 -20.77 -4.72
N GLU A 242 -10.59 -20.12 -4.62
CA GLU A 242 -11.52 -20.49 -3.55
C GLU A 242 -11.93 -21.95 -3.76
N GLY A 243 -11.78 -22.72 -2.69
CA GLY A 243 -12.24 -24.10 -2.63
C GLY A 243 -13.72 -24.20 -2.98
N SER A 244 -14.02 -24.97 -4.02
CA SER A 244 -15.32 -25.61 -4.17
C SER A 244 -15.58 -26.46 -2.91
N ARG A 245 -16.43 -25.97 -2.01
CA ARG A 245 -17.25 -26.82 -1.16
C ARG A 245 -18.69 -26.79 -1.65
#